data_AF-A0A7D5XJF7-F1
#
_entry.id   AF-A0A7D5XJF7-F1
#
_cell.length_a   1.000
_cell.length_b   1.000
_cell.length_c   1.000
_cell.angle_alpha   90.00
_cell.angle_beta   90.00
_cell.angle_gamma   90.00
#
_symmetry.space_group_name_H-M   'P 1'
#
loop_
_entity.id
_entity.type
_entity.pdbx_description
1 polymer ?
#
loop_
_entity_poly.entity_id
_entity_poly.type
_entity_poly.pdbx_seq_one_letter_code
_entity_poly.pdbx_strand_id
1 'polypeptide(L)'
;MNMQKSPNSRGITSDENFPGFAIILFAAVVTMLLVYMQQGFTIYLLLIPLVVIGALFFAYESFKVFLRLVGRELERGRGEALEEKSKGRLLMLVCPKCKAKNPADTSHCFNCGEKIN
;
A
#
# COMPACT_ATOMS: atom_id res chain seq x y z
N MET A 1 8.25 -71.49 74.49
CA MET A 1 9.23 -70.91 73.56
C MET A 1 8.46 -70.35 72.38
N ASN A 2 8.21 -69.04 72.37
CA ASN A 2 7.37 -68.37 71.36
C ASN A 2 8.24 -67.76 70.27
N MET A 3 7.98 -68.16 69.02
CA MET A 3 8.63 -67.63 67.83
C MET A 3 8.10 -66.22 67.53
N GLN A 4 8.98 -65.21 67.57
CA GLN A 4 8.71 -63.88 67.05
C GLN A 4 8.79 -63.93 65.51
N LYS A 5 7.67 -63.62 64.85
CA LYS A 5 7.54 -63.58 63.40
C LYS A 5 8.12 -62.26 62.87
N SER A 6 9.04 -62.38 61.92
CA SER A 6 9.78 -61.31 61.25
C SER A 6 8.87 -60.21 60.65
N PRO A 7 9.22 -58.91 60.78
CA PRO A 7 8.51 -57.85 60.07
C PRO A 7 8.80 -57.95 58.57
N ASN A 8 7.72 -58.22 57.84
CA ASN A 8 7.61 -58.24 56.40
C ASN A 8 8.15 -56.94 55.78
N SER A 9 9.40 -56.97 55.32
CA SER A 9 9.98 -55.97 54.42
C SER A 9 9.28 -56.09 53.08
N ARG A 10 8.18 -55.33 52.91
CA ARG A 10 7.56 -55.12 51.60
C ARG A 10 8.59 -54.40 50.74
N GLY A 11 9.30 -55.19 49.92
CA GLY A 11 10.04 -54.67 48.80
C GLY A 11 9.07 -53.88 47.94
N ILE A 12 9.24 -52.56 47.95
CA ILE A 12 8.67 -51.70 46.92
C ILE A 12 9.49 -52.02 45.68
N THR A 13 9.05 -53.00 44.91
CA THR A 13 9.60 -53.28 43.58
C THR A 13 9.25 -52.08 42.71
N SER A 14 10.23 -51.19 42.52
CA SER A 14 10.20 -50.10 41.54
C SER A 14 10.26 -50.67 40.11
N ASP A 15 9.25 -51.44 39.72
CA ASP A 15 9.13 -52.05 38.38
C ASP A 15 7.77 -51.76 37.75
N GLU A 16 7.17 -50.64 38.13
CA GLU A 16 6.05 -50.09 37.37
C GLU A 16 6.61 -49.12 36.34
N ASN A 17 6.97 -49.70 35.18
CA ASN A 17 7.06 -49.01 33.90
C ASN A 17 5.71 -48.33 33.64
N PHE A 18 5.46 -47.21 34.31
CA PHE A 18 4.19 -46.50 34.32
C PHE A 18 4.04 -45.82 32.95
N PRO A 19 3.18 -46.34 32.03
CA PRO A 19 3.00 -45.75 30.71
C PRO A 19 2.52 -44.29 30.78
N GLY A 20 2.01 -43.86 31.94
CA GLY A 20 1.66 -42.48 32.22
C GLY A 20 2.82 -41.50 32.09
N PHE A 21 4.05 -41.86 32.47
CA PHE A 21 5.17 -40.91 32.40
C PHE A 21 5.55 -40.56 30.95
N ALA A 22 5.56 -41.55 30.06
CA ALA A 22 5.81 -41.33 28.63
C ALA A 22 4.71 -40.46 28.00
N ILE A 23 3.45 -40.66 28.38
CA ILE A 23 2.32 -39.85 27.90
C ILE A 23 2.45 -38.40 28.39
N ILE A 24 2.82 -38.19 29.66
CA ILE A 24 3.00 -36.85 30.24
C ILE A 24 4.14 -36.11 29.54
N LEU A 25 5.28 -36.77 29.32
CA LEU A 25 6.40 -36.18 28.59
C LEU A 25 6.04 -35.84 27.15
N PHE A 26 5.35 -36.75 26.45
CA PHE A 26 4.91 -36.49 25.08
C PHE A 26 3.95 -35.29 25.03
N ALA A 27 2.96 -35.23 25.93
CA ALA A 27 2.05 -34.10 26.02
C ALA A 27 2.77 -32.78 26.33
N ALA A 28 3.78 -32.80 27.19
CA ALA A 28 4.61 -31.63 27.50
C ALA A 28 5.41 -31.14 26.28
N VAL A 29 6.01 -32.06 25.51
CA VAL A 29 6.74 -31.72 24.29
C VAL A 29 5.79 -31.13 23.24
N VAL A 30 4.62 -31.74 23.03
CA VAL A 30 3.61 -31.25 22.07
C VAL A 30 3.13 -29.86 22.46
N THR A 31 2.82 -29.62 23.74
CA THR A 31 2.40 -28.29 24.20
C THR A 31 3.49 -27.24 24.05
N MET A 32 4.75 -27.56 24.37
CA MET A 32 5.88 -26.65 24.11
C MET A 32 6.02 -26.33 22.62
N LEU A 33 5.87 -27.33 21.75
CA LEU A 33 5.92 -27.14 20.30
C LEU A 33 4.78 -26.24 19.80
N LEU A 34 3.56 -26.44 20.31
CA LEU A 34 2.40 -25.61 19.98
C LEU A 34 2.58 -24.17 20.45
N VAL A 35 3.09 -23.96 21.67
CA VAL A 35 3.41 -22.62 22.19
C VAL A 35 4.46 -21.95 21.31
N TYR A 36 5.51 -22.69 20.91
CA TYR A 36 6.55 -22.16 20.02
C TYR A 36 5.98 -21.73 18.66
N MET A 37 5.14 -22.58 18.04
CA MET A 37 4.46 -22.26 16.78
C MET A 37 3.54 -21.04 16.92
N GLN A 38 2.83 -20.92 18.05
CA GLN A 38 1.90 -19.83 18.30
C GLN A 38 2.63 -18.49 18.55
N GLN A 39 3.78 -18.51 19.23
CA GLN A 39 4.61 -17.31 19.39
C GLN A 39 5.23 -16.86 18.07
N GLY A 40 5.73 -17.80 17.26
CA GLY A 40 6.24 -17.50 15.92
C GLY A 40 5.18 -16.81 15.05
N PHE A 41 3.97 -17.37 14.99
CA PHE A 41 2.86 -16.82 14.23
C PHE A 41 2.49 -15.38 14.67
N THR A 42 2.49 -15.13 15.98
CA THR A 42 2.18 -13.79 16.54
C THR A 42 3.21 -12.75 16.10
N ILE A 43 4.50 -13.12 16.12
CA ILE A 43 5.59 -12.24 15.67
C ILE A 43 5.45 -11.93 14.18
N TYR A 44 5.13 -12.92 13.35
CA TYR A 44 4.88 -12.71 11.92
C TYR A 44 3.70 -11.76 11.67
N LEU A 45 2.59 -11.95 12.39
CA LEU A 45 1.42 -11.07 12.27
C LEU A 45 1.71 -9.61 12.64
N LEU A 46 2.70 -9.36 13.51
CA LEU A 46 3.13 -8.00 13.87
C LEU A 46 4.19 -7.44 12.91
N LEU A 47 5.13 -8.24 12.45
CA LEU A 47 6.23 -7.78 11.59
C LEU A 47 5.77 -7.50 10.15
N ILE A 48 4.92 -8.35 9.58
CA ILE A 48 4.44 -8.19 8.20
C ILE A 48 3.79 -6.81 7.97
N PRO A 49 2.81 -6.34 8.78
CA PRO A 49 2.20 -5.04 8.54
C PRO A 49 3.21 -3.90 8.71
N LEU A 50 4.17 -4.00 9.62
CA LEU A 50 5.22 -2.99 9.78
C LEU A 50 6.10 -2.89 8.52
N VAL A 51 6.48 -4.02 7.94
CA VAL A 51 7.24 -4.07 6.67
C VAL A 51 6.42 -3.50 5.52
N VAL A 52 5.15 -3.87 5.42
CA VAL A 52 4.24 -3.38 4.37
C VAL A 52 4.03 -1.86 4.49
N ILE A 53 3.78 -1.35 5.70
CA ILE A 53 3.62 0.09 5.96
C ILE A 53 4.91 0.83 5.60
N GLY A 54 6.08 0.30 5.98
CA GLY A 54 7.37 0.89 5.60
C GLY A 54 7.58 0.95 4.09
N ALA A 55 7.23 -0.13 3.37
CA ALA A 55 7.32 -0.17 1.92
C ALA A 55 6.37 0.82 1.24
N LEU A 56 5.12 0.93 1.72
CA LEU A 56 4.14 1.90 1.22
C LEU A 56 4.58 3.34 1.48
N PHE A 57 5.11 3.63 2.66
CA PHE A 57 5.63 4.96 3.00
C PHE A 57 6.80 5.36 2.10
N PHE A 58 7.74 4.45 1.89
CA PHE A 58 8.87 4.67 0.99
C PHE A 58 8.42 4.90 -0.47
N ALA A 59 7.46 4.10 -0.95
CA ALA A 59 6.88 4.27 -2.26
C ALA A 59 6.15 5.62 -2.40
N TYR A 60 5.41 6.05 -1.37
CA TYR A 60 4.71 7.33 -1.35
C TYR A 60 5.67 8.52 -1.42
N GLU A 61 6.74 8.54 -0.62
CA GLU A 61 7.72 9.64 -0.67
C GLU A 61 8.47 9.67 -2.00
N SER A 62 8.82 8.51 -2.55
CA SER A 62 9.41 8.40 -3.89
C SER A 62 8.47 8.95 -4.97
N PHE A 63 7.18 8.61 -4.90
CA PHE A 63 6.17 9.09 -5.82
C PHE A 63 5.94 10.60 -5.69
N LYS A 64 5.97 11.15 -4.48
CA LYS A 64 5.85 12.59 -4.23
C LYS A 64 6.99 13.38 -4.88
N VAL A 65 8.22 12.87 -4.83
CA VAL A 65 9.37 13.46 -5.54
C VAL A 65 9.14 13.42 -7.05
N PHE A 66 8.67 12.28 -7.58
CA PHE A 66 8.36 12.14 -8.99
C PHE A 66 7.28 13.12 -9.45
N LEU A 67 6.19 13.28 -8.70
CA LEU A 67 5.14 14.25 -9.00
C LEU A 67 5.64 15.69 -9.03
N ARG A 68 6.58 16.07 -8.15
CA ARG A 68 7.21 17.41 -8.19
C ARG A 68 8.06 17.63 -9.45
N LEU A 69 8.60 16.56 -10.04
CA LEU A 69 9.33 16.63 -11.30
C LEU A 69 8.34 16.77 -12.47
N VAL A 70 7.34 15.90 -12.55
CA VAL A 70 6.34 15.92 -13.62
C VAL A 70 5.49 17.19 -13.62
N GLY A 71 5.13 17.71 -12.44
CA GLY A 71 4.36 18.95 -12.32
C GLY A 71 5.06 20.16 -12.97
N ARG A 72 6.39 20.19 -13.02
CA ARG A 72 7.14 21.26 -13.70
C ARG A 72 7.06 21.19 -15.22
N GLU A 73 6.96 19.99 -15.79
CA GLU A 73 6.83 19.82 -17.24
C GLU A 73 5.42 20.17 -17.73
N LEU A 74 4.39 19.84 -16.95
CA LEU A 74 3.00 20.19 -17.27
C LEU A 74 2.76 21.70 -17.31
N GLU A 75 3.32 22.46 -16.37
CA GLU A 75 3.24 23.92 -16.39
C GLU A 75 3.98 24.53 -17.59
N ARG A 76 5.09 23.91 -18.01
CA ARG A 76 5.86 24.36 -19.17
C ARG A 76 5.08 24.18 -20.48
N GLY A 77 4.39 23.05 -20.66
CA GLY A 77 3.53 22.82 -21.83
C GLY A 77 2.23 23.63 -21.83
N ARG A 78 1.70 24.01 -20.65
CA ARG A 78 0.49 24.82 -20.53
C ARG A 78 0.71 26.28 -20.92
N GLY A 79 1.92 26.82 -20.72
CA GLY A 79 2.28 28.18 -21.12
C GLY A 79 2.16 28.42 -22.62
N GLU A 80 2.61 27.45 -23.43
CA GLU A 80 2.61 27.54 -24.89
C GLU A 80 1.19 27.49 -25.47
N ALA A 81 0.30 26.66 -24.90
CA ALA A 81 -1.09 26.54 -25.35
C ALA A 81 -1.96 27.78 -25.06
N LEU A 82 -1.59 28.61 -24.09
CA LEU A 82 -2.32 29.84 -23.75
C LEU A 82 -1.84 31.06 -24.54
N GLU A 83 -0.58 31.08 -24.98
CA GLU A 83 -0.05 32.17 -25.79
C GLU A 83 -0.66 32.16 -27.21
N GLU A 84 -0.88 30.98 -27.79
CA GLU A 84 -1.51 30.85 -29.11
C GLU A 84 -2.97 31.37 -29.11
N LYS A 85 -3.73 31.12 -28.03
CA LYS A 85 -5.11 31.61 -27.87
C LYS A 85 -5.20 33.13 -27.61
N SER A 86 -4.08 33.79 -27.31
CA SER A 86 -4.00 35.24 -27.08
C SER A 86 -3.79 36.01 -28.38
N LYS A 87 -2.93 35.51 -29.28
CA LYS A 87 -2.69 36.15 -30.59
C LYS A 87 -3.96 36.24 -31.45
N GLY A 88 -4.82 35.22 -31.45
CA GLY A 88 -6.11 35.24 -32.15
C GLY A 88 -7.18 36.16 -31.54
N ARG A 89 -6.97 36.72 -30.35
CA ARG A 89 -7.90 37.66 -29.70
C ARG A 89 -7.53 39.14 -29.81
N LEU A 90 -6.27 39.45 -30.10
CA LEU A 90 -5.80 40.84 -30.17
C LEU A 90 -6.01 41.49 -31.53
N LEU A 91 -6.26 40.69 -32.57
CA LEU A 91 -6.61 41.19 -33.89
C LEU A 91 -8.11 40.95 -34.10
N MET A 92 -8.94 41.95 -33.77
CA MET A 92 -10.35 41.99 -34.15
C MET A 92 -10.49 42.90 -35.38
N LEU A 93 -10.99 42.37 -36.48
CA LEU A 93 -11.32 43.12 -37.68
C LEU A 93 -12.77 43.58 -37.62
N VAL A 94 -13.02 44.83 -37.99
CA VAL A 94 -14.37 45.37 -38.11
C VAL A 94 -14.82 45.25 -39.56
N CYS A 95 -15.93 44.55 -39.80
CA CYS A 95 -16.49 44.42 -41.15
C CYS A 95 -16.89 45.80 -41.71
N PRO A 96 -16.44 46.21 -42.90
CA PRO A 96 -16.81 47.52 -43.47
C PRO A 96 -18.30 47.60 -43.84
N LYS A 97 -18.94 46.46 -44.13
CA LYS A 97 -20.33 46.39 -44.59
C LYS A 97 -21.35 46.45 -43.44
N CYS A 98 -21.15 45.65 -42.39
CA CYS A 98 -22.12 45.52 -41.29
C CYS A 98 -21.57 45.97 -39.92
N LYS A 99 -20.31 46.43 -39.85
CA LYS A 99 -19.62 46.88 -38.63
C LYS A 99 -19.52 45.83 -37.52
N ALA A 100 -19.80 44.56 -37.84
CA ALA A 100 -19.59 43.45 -36.91
C ALA A 100 -18.09 43.26 -36.63
N LYS A 101 -17.77 42.95 -35.38
CA LYS A 101 -16.42 42.60 -34.95
C LYS A 101 -16.20 41.11 -35.20
N ASN A 102 -15.22 40.78 -36.03
CA ASN A 102 -14.83 39.41 -36.34
C ASN A 102 -13.36 39.19 -35.95
N PRO A 103 -12.95 37.97 -35.58
CA PRO A 103 -11.54 37.66 -35.34
C PRO A 103 -10.73 37.82 -36.64
N ALA A 104 -9.46 38.21 -36.55
CA ALA A 104 -8.66 38.54 -37.74
C ALA A 104 -8.30 37.36 -38.65
N ASP A 105 -8.49 36.14 -38.17
CA ASP A 105 -8.25 34.93 -38.95
C ASP A 105 -9.46 34.54 -39.84
N THR A 106 -10.46 35.42 -39.97
CA THR A 106 -11.67 35.13 -40.75
C THR A 106 -11.63 35.78 -42.12
N SER A 107 -11.66 34.96 -43.18
CA SER A 107 -11.75 35.46 -44.56
C SER A 107 -13.13 36.05 -44.91
N HIS A 108 -14.17 35.74 -44.13
CA HIS A 108 -15.55 36.16 -44.37
C HIS A 108 -16.21 36.61 -43.07
N CYS A 109 -17.13 37.57 -43.19
CA CYS A 109 -17.92 38.07 -42.09
C CYS A 109 -18.95 37.04 -41.63
N PHE A 110 -18.90 36.61 -40.36
CA PHE A 110 -19.92 35.70 -39.81
C PHE A 110 -21.33 36.30 -39.78
N ASN A 111 -21.44 37.63 -39.72
CA ASN A 111 -22.73 38.29 -39.63
C ASN A 111 -23.41 38.57 -40.99
N CYS A 112 -22.65 38.78 -42.06
CA CYS A 112 -23.21 39.18 -43.36
C CYS A 112 -22.69 38.39 -44.57
N GLY A 113 -21.80 37.43 -44.36
CA GLY A 113 -21.23 36.58 -45.42
C GLY A 113 -20.24 37.27 -46.37
N GLU A 114 -20.01 38.58 -46.21
CA GLU A 114 -19.11 39.35 -47.07
C GLU A 114 -17.64 38.99 -46.80
N LYS A 115 -16.82 38.96 -47.85
CA LYS A 115 -15.37 38.73 -47.71
C LYS A 115 -14.72 39.90 -46.96
N ILE A 116 -13.92 39.60 -45.93
CA ILE A 116 -13.14 40.57 -45.14
C ILE A 116 -11.66 40.28 -45.38
N ASN A 117 -11.19 40.57 -46.60
CA ASN A 117 -9.78 40.61 -46.98
C ASN A 117 -9.65 41.43 -48.26
#